data_AF-A0A3B3QVK2-F1
#
_entry.id   AF-A0A3B3QVK2-F1
#
_cell.length_a   1.000
_cell.length_b   1.000
_cell.length_c   1.000
_cell.angle_alpha   90.00
_cell.angle_beta   90.00
_cell.angle_gamma   90.00
#
_symmetry.space_group_name_H-M   'P 1'
#
loop_
_entity.id
_entity.type
_entity.pdbx_description
1 polymer ?
#
loop_
_entity_poly.entity_id
_entity_poly.type
_entity_poly.pdbx_seq_one_letter_code
_entity_poly.pdbx_strand_id
1 'polypeptide(L)'
;MALLGLVSSCSGYLVKPLSLFSSACLRCIAVVPVKGFSTSEGPPKKPMNGYMFFAQQQRPVIVRQNPGFKIIEVTQKIAMQWRELTPEQKKPFEEASAAAKKQYNAEMERYKAQLSPSQAAALKEEKRQKLAKKEAVRKKRELTNLGKPKRPRTAVNIFMTEHFEEAEGKTMVEKSKALLDIWKSLNAAQKQVYLQLAQDDKIRYKDEIKSWEEHMQELGREDLIRRKAAGVKRQKEGGQGNPESNPLKPR
;
A
#
# COMPACT_ATOMS: atom_id res chain seq x y z
N MET A 1 5.69 65.52 22.16
CA MET A 1 6.71 66.48 22.60
C MET A 1 7.52 65.79 23.69
N ALA A 2 8.68 65.27 23.34
CA ALA A 2 10.01 65.88 23.51
C ALA A 2 10.67 65.24 24.75
N LEU A 3 11.66 64.35 24.55
CA LEU A 3 13.10 64.59 24.72
C LEU A 3 13.45 64.90 26.19
N LEU A 4 14.50 64.43 26.84
CA LEU A 4 15.69 63.60 26.59
C LEU A 4 16.31 63.47 27.99
N GLY A 5 16.99 62.36 28.28
CA GLY A 5 17.81 62.25 29.49
C GLY A 5 18.87 61.18 29.28
N LEU A 6 20.04 61.61 28.80
CA LEU A 6 21.19 60.79 28.41
C LEU A 6 22.42 61.37 29.10
N VAL A 7 23.09 60.58 29.93
CA VAL A 7 24.52 60.70 30.31
C VAL A 7 24.95 59.30 30.80
N SER A 8 25.76 58.58 30.03
CA SER A 8 27.24 58.58 29.98
C SER A 8 27.83 57.58 31.00
N SER A 9 28.28 56.39 30.57
CA SER A 9 29.68 56.01 30.21
C SER A 9 30.58 55.84 31.45
N CYS A 10 31.40 54.81 31.70
CA CYS A 10 32.21 53.89 30.88
C CYS A 10 32.63 52.64 31.70
N SER A 11 33.02 51.58 30.98
CA SER A 11 34.07 50.56 31.28
C SER A 11 34.06 49.79 32.63
N GLY A 12 34.18 48.47 32.72
CA GLY A 12 34.60 47.44 31.77
C GLY A 12 35.59 46.49 32.46
N TYR A 13 35.19 45.26 32.76
CA TYR A 13 36.06 44.07 32.97
C TYR A 13 35.19 42.84 32.68
N LEU A 14 35.29 42.24 31.48
CA LEU A 14 36.22 41.19 31.05
C LEU A 14 36.01 39.81 31.73
N VAL A 15 35.19 38.98 31.05
CA VAL A 15 35.39 37.55 30.72
C VAL A 15 35.67 36.55 31.86
N LYS A 16 34.73 35.62 32.12
CA LYS A 16 34.82 34.20 31.68
C LYS A 16 33.55 33.40 32.00
N PRO A 17 33.19 32.41 31.15
CA PRO A 17 31.91 31.71 31.19
C PRO A 17 31.97 30.49 32.13
N LEU A 18 31.00 30.38 33.04
CA LEU A 18 30.75 29.14 33.76
C LEU A 18 29.87 28.24 32.88
N SER A 19 30.56 27.41 32.10
CA SER A 19 30.02 26.21 31.48
C SER A 19 29.50 25.26 32.57
N LEU A 20 28.21 25.36 32.88
CA LEU A 20 27.49 24.33 33.60
C LEU A 20 26.76 23.47 32.56
N PHE A 21 27.52 22.65 31.83
CA PHE A 21 26.97 21.42 31.29
C PHE A 21 26.71 20.50 32.48
N SER A 22 25.54 20.68 33.11
CA SER A 22 25.03 19.75 34.10
C SER A 22 24.76 18.44 33.38
N SER A 23 25.62 17.47 33.66
CA SER A 23 25.51 16.07 33.26
C SER A 23 24.21 15.50 33.85
N ALA A 24 23.12 15.67 33.12
CA ALA A 24 21.81 15.18 33.51
C ALA A 24 21.73 13.68 33.24
N CYS A 25 21.95 12.91 34.30
CA CYS A 25 21.41 11.57 34.56
C CYS A 25 21.37 10.60 33.37
N LEU A 26 22.41 9.75 33.31
CA LEU A 26 22.30 8.37 32.86
C LEU A 26 21.21 7.65 33.67
N ARG A 27 19.94 7.81 33.29
CA ARG A 27 18.89 6.89 33.73
C ARG A 27 19.24 5.55 33.13
N CYS A 28 19.58 4.58 33.97
CA CYS A 28 19.63 3.17 33.58
C CYS A 28 18.33 2.86 32.83
N ILE A 29 18.42 2.67 31.51
CA ILE A 29 17.26 2.31 30.70
C ILE A 29 17.02 0.83 30.96
N ALA A 30 16.35 0.52 32.06
CA ALA A 30 15.86 -0.82 32.32
C ALA A 30 14.86 -1.15 31.22
N VAL A 31 15.22 -2.11 30.35
CA VAL A 31 14.30 -2.58 29.32
C VAL A 31 13.13 -3.25 30.03
N VAL A 32 11.97 -2.58 30.04
CA VAL A 32 10.76 -3.17 30.59
C VAL A 32 10.43 -4.42 29.77
N PRO A 33 10.36 -5.61 30.38
CA PRO A 33 9.99 -6.83 29.66
C PRO A 33 8.53 -6.71 29.22
N VAL A 34 8.31 -6.44 27.95
CA VAL A 34 6.97 -6.43 27.36
C VAL A 34 6.61 -7.86 26.98
N LYS A 35 5.53 -8.39 27.57
CA LYS A 35 4.91 -9.65 27.13
C LYS A 35 4.64 -9.55 25.62
N GLY A 36 5.24 -10.46 24.85
CA GLY A 36 4.90 -10.62 23.44
C GLY A 36 3.39 -10.82 23.32
N PHE A 37 2.73 -10.01 22.50
CA PHE A 37 1.32 -10.19 22.17
C PHE A 37 1.17 -11.48 21.35
N SER A 38 1.12 -12.62 22.04
CA SER A 38 0.65 -13.89 21.49
C SER A 38 -0.86 -13.73 21.27
N THR A 39 -1.26 -13.61 20.01
CA THR A 39 -2.67 -13.81 19.64
C THR A 39 -2.88 -15.30 19.57
N SER A 40 -3.75 -15.84 20.43
CA SER A 40 -4.02 -17.28 20.58
C SER A 40 -4.61 -17.96 19.33
N GLU A 41 -4.95 -17.21 18.28
CA GLU A 41 -5.65 -17.72 17.10
C GLU A 41 -4.90 -17.46 15.78
N GLY A 42 -3.64 -17.89 15.70
CA GLY A 42 -2.90 -17.82 14.43
C GLY A 42 -1.41 -18.08 14.55
N PRO A 43 -0.66 -17.93 13.44
CA PRO A 43 0.78 -18.08 13.48
C PRO A 43 1.39 -17.05 14.45
N PRO A 44 2.38 -17.46 15.28
CA PRO A 44 3.11 -16.53 16.14
C PRO A 44 3.54 -15.28 15.38
N LYS A 45 3.43 -14.12 16.03
CA LYS A 45 3.81 -12.84 15.41
C LYS A 45 5.33 -12.71 15.43
N LYS A 46 5.89 -12.11 14.36
CA LYS A 46 7.32 -11.84 14.29
C LYS A 46 7.79 -11.03 15.51
N PRO A 47 8.96 -11.38 16.09
CA PRO A 47 9.47 -10.72 17.28
C PRO A 47 9.92 -9.30 16.95
N MET A 48 9.85 -8.41 17.95
CA MET A 48 10.41 -7.07 17.85
C MET A 48 11.94 -7.14 17.82
N ASN A 49 12.57 -6.28 17.02
CA ASN A 49 14.03 -6.10 17.04
C ASN A 49 14.43 -5.06 18.11
N GLY A 50 15.73 -4.88 18.36
CA GLY A 50 16.21 -3.97 19.41
C GLY A 50 15.71 -2.53 19.24
N TYR A 51 15.75 -2.02 18.01
CA TYR A 51 15.17 -0.71 17.68
C TYR A 51 13.68 -0.62 18.01
N MET A 52 12.88 -1.65 17.71
CA MET A 52 11.45 -1.66 17.97
C MET A 52 11.14 -1.69 19.48
N PHE A 53 11.95 -2.39 20.28
CA PHE A 53 11.84 -2.34 21.75
C PHE A 53 12.15 -0.92 22.28
N PHE A 54 13.21 -0.30 21.79
CA PHE A 54 13.52 1.10 22.12
C PHE A 54 12.39 2.05 21.70
N ALA A 55 11.92 1.93 20.46
CA ALA A 55 10.85 2.75 19.92
C ALA A 55 9.55 2.61 20.71
N GLN A 56 9.22 1.39 21.15
CA GLN A 56 8.04 1.13 21.98
C GLN A 56 8.12 1.89 23.32
N GLN A 57 9.30 1.96 23.92
CA GLN A 57 9.53 2.68 25.19
C GLN A 57 9.58 4.20 24.99
N GLN A 58 10.23 4.68 23.93
CA GLN A 58 10.42 6.12 23.70
C GLN A 58 9.20 6.81 23.11
N ARG A 59 8.38 6.11 22.30
CA ARG A 59 7.20 6.69 21.67
C ARG A 59 6.27 7.43 22.66
N PRO A 60 5.82 6.84 23.79
CA PRO A 60 4.97 7.57 24.74
C PRO A 60 5.67 8.77 25.39
N VAL A 61 7.00 8.70 25.60
CA VAL A 61 7.78 9.81 26.17
C VAL A 61 7.80 10.99 25.20
N ILE A 62 8.11 10.75 23.93
CA ILE A 62 8.19 11.79 22.92
C ILE A 62 6.81 12.39 22.63
N VAL A 63 5.76 11.57 22.56
CA VAL A 63 4.38 12.07 22.37
C VAL A 63 3.98 12.97 23.53
N ARG A 64 4.27 12.59 24.78
CA ARG A 64 3.96 13.42 25.96
C ARG A 64 4.73 14.75 25.96
N GLN A 65 6.00 14.71 25.57
CA GLN A 65 6.84 15.92 25.48
C GLN A 65 6.48 16.82 24.29
N ASN A 66 5.82 16.27 23.27
CA ASN A 66 5.53 16.97 22.02
C ASN A 66 4.08 16.66 21.57
N PRO A 67 3.05 17.14 22.30
CA PRO A 67 1.65 16.74 22.07
C PRO A 67 1.06 17.17 20.72
N GLY A 68 1.77 17.99 19.92
CA GLY A 68 1.38 18.36 18.56
C GLY A 68 2.09 17.59 17.44
N PHE A 69 3.05 16.71 17.76
CA PHE A 69 3.80 16.00 16.74
C PHE A 69 2.93 14.98 16.01
N LYS A 70 3.03 14.98 14.67
CA LYS A 70 2.53 13.92 13.83
C LYS A 70 3.32 12.64 14.08
N ILE A 71 2.69 11.49 13.84
CA ILE A 71 3.31 10.17 14.05
C ILE A 71 4.65 10.04 13.30
N ILE A 72 4.77 10.66 12.12
CA ILE A 72 5.99 10.66 11.31
C ILE A 72 7.12 11.39 12.05
N GLU A 73 6.85 12.56 12.62
CA GLU A 73 7.82 13.38 13.36
C GLU A 73 8.29 12.67 14.63
N VAL A 74 7.37 12.04 15.36
CA VAL A 74 7.69 11.18 16.52
C VAL A 74 8.63 10.05 16.09
N THR A 75 8.31 9.36 14.99
CA THR A 75 9.11 8.23 14.51
C THR A 75 10.50 8.66 14.07
N GLN A 76 10.61 9.82 13.40
CA GLN A 76 11.90 10.40 13.02
C GLN A 76 12.76 10.74 14.26
N LYS A 77 12.15 11.33 15.29
CA LYS A 77 12.85 11.66 16.55
C LYS A 77 13.35 10.41 17.27
N ILE A 78 12.55 9.35 17.33
CA ILE A 78 12.99 8.05 17.88
C ILE A 78 14.16 7.49 17.06
N ALA A 79 14.06 7.52 15.73
CA ALA A 79 15.10 7.00 14.86
C ALA A 79 16.43 7.76 15.02
N MET A 80 16.37 9.07 15.26
CA MET A 80 17.52 9.90 15.56
C MET A 80 18.15 9.51 16.91
N GLN A 81 17.35 9.47 17.99
CA GLN A 81 17.83 9.07 19.31
C GLN A 81 18.47 7.69 19.32
N TRP A 82 17.91 6.72 18.59
CA TRP A 82 18.51 5.39 18.46
C TRP A 82 19.89 5.41 17.80
N ARG A 83 20.11 6.27 16.80
CA ARG A 83 21.43 6.38 16.15
C ARG A 83 22.48 6.95 17.10
N GLU A 84 22.07 7.90 17.95
CA GLU A 84 22.93 8.54 18.95
C GLU A 84 23.31 7.62 20.12
N LEU A 85 22.56 6.54 20.36
CA LEU A 85 22.90 5.59 21.43
C LEU A 85 24.24 4.89 21.18
N THR A 86 25.03 4.74 22.24
CA THR A 86 26.26 3.94 22.21
C THR A 86 25.94 2.43 22.13
N PRO A 87 26.91 1.58 21.74
CA PRO A 87 26.71 0.12 21.74
C PRO A 87 26.26 -0.43 23.11
N GLU A 88 26.79 0.12 24.20
CA GLU A 88 26.45 -0.29 25.58
C GLU A 88 25.00 0.07 25.91
N GLN A 89 24.50 1.20 25.42
CA GLN A 89 23.11 1.61 25.59
C GLN A 89 22.14 0.82 24.70
N LYS A 90 22.61 0.33 23.54
CA LYS A 90 21.84 -0.54 22.64
C LYS A 90 21.78 -1.98 23.13
N LYS A 91 22.83 -2.46 23.80
CA LYS A 91 22.97 -3.83 24.31
C LYS A 91 21.73 -4.41 24.99
N PRO A 92 21.07 -3.76 25.96
CA PRO A 92 19.90 -4.36 26.61
C PRO A 92 18.72 -4.56 25.66
N PHE A 93 18.57 -3.71 24.63
CA PHE A 93 17.54 -3.88 23.60
C PHE A 93 17.88 -5.01 22.63
N GLU A 94 19.16 -5.18 22.30
CA GLU A 94 19.64 -6.28 21.46
C GLU A 94 19.50 -7.64 22.16
N GLU A 95 19.80 -7.70 23.46
CA GLU A 95 19.58 -8.89 24.30
C GLU A 95 18.09 -9.24 24.39
N ALA A 96 17.22 -8.25 24.62
CA ALA A 96 15.77 -8.45 24.61
C ALA A 96 15.27 -8.95 23.25
N SER A 97 15.79 -8.39 22.15
CA SER A 97 15.52 -8.84 20.78
C SER A 97 15.97 -10.28 20.54
N ALA A 98 17.16 -10.65 21.02
CA ALA A 98 17.67 -12.01 20.90
C ALA A 98 16.80 -13.02 21.69
N ALA A 99 16.39 -12.66 22.91
CA ALA A 99 15.49 -13.47 23.73
C ALA A 99 14.12 -13.65 23.06
N ALA A 100 13.51 -12.56 22.58
CA ALA A 100 12.23 -12.61 21.86
C ALA A 100 12.31 -13.45 20.58
N LYS A 101 13.43 -13.39 19.85
CA LYS A 101 13.65 -14.23 18.67
C LYS A 101 13.75 -15.72 19.01
N LYS A 102 14.42 -16.07 20.10
CA LYS A 102 14.48 -17.46 20.59
C LYS A 102 13.08 -17.99 20.95
N GLN A 103 12.31 -17.20 21.69
CA GLN A 103 10.92 -17.55 22.05
C GLN A 103 10.04 -17.74 20.81
N TYR A 104 10.05 -16.77 19.89
CA TYR A 104 9.30 -16.86 18.64
C TYR A 104 9.64 -18.11 17.83
N ASN A 105 10.94 -18.46 17.71
CA ASN A 105 11.34 -19.65 16.98
C ASN A 105 10.76 -20.92 17.63
N ALA A 106 10.83 -21.04 18.96
CA ALA A 106 10.25 -22.18 19.67
C ALA A 106 8.72 -22.24 19.51
N GLU A 107 8.03 -21.10 19.60
CA GLU A 107 6.58 -21.01 19.40
C GLU A 107 6.18 -21.35 17.95
N MET A 108 6.94 -20.89 16.96
CA MET A 108 6.70 -21.18 15.55
C MET A 108 6.87 -22.66 15.22
N GLU A 109 7.88 -23.32 15.80
CA GLU A 109 8.05 -24.76 15.60
C GLU A 109 6.91 -25.56 16.25
N ARG A 110 6.50 -25.19 17.48
CA ARG A 110 5.31 -25.76 18.12
C ARG A 110 4.05 -25.53 17.29
N TYR A 111 3.85 -24.33 16.80
CA TYR A 111 2.71 -23.97 15.95
C TYR A 111 2.67 -24.82 14.68
N LYS A 112 3.79 -24.93 13.95
CA LYS A 112 3.85 -25.75 12.74
C LYS A 112 3.59 -27.24 13.03
N ALA A 113 4.10 -27.75 14.14
CA ALA A 113 3.89 -29.14 14.55
C ALA A 113 2.42 -29.46 14.90
N GLN A 114 1.65 -28.45 15.33
CA GLN A 114 0.22 -28.58 15.65
C GLN A 114 -0.71 -28.47 14.41
N LEU A 115 -0.20 -28.02 13.26
CA LEU A 115 -1.01 -27.84 12.07
C LEU A 115 -1.34 -29.16 11.39
N SER A 116 -2.61 -29.35 11.02
CA SER A 116 -2.97 -30.39 10.08
C SER A 116 -2.46 -30.07 8.66
N PRO A 117 -2.29 -31.08 7.77
CA PRO A 117 -1.94 -30.84 6.37
C PRO A 117 -2.89 -29.87 5.66
N SER A 118 -4.19 -29.93 5.95
CA SER A 118 -5.21 -29.03 5.37
C SER A 118 -5.06 -27.60 5.86
N GLN A 119 -4.79 -27.39 7.15
CA GLN A 119 -4.53 -26.05 7.72
C GLN A 119 -3.24 -25.46 7.16
N ALA A 120 -2.17 -26.26 7.06
CA ALA A 120 -0.90 -25.83 6.46
C ALA A 120 -1.07 -25.42 4.99
N ALA A 121 -1.85 -26.17 4.21
CA ALA A 121 -2.19 -25.84 2.83
C ALA A 121 -3.00 -24.53 2.74
N ALA A 122 -4.01 -24.35 3.60
CA ALA A 122 -4.82 -23.14 3.64
C ALA A 122 -3.98 -21.89 3.97
N LEU A 123 -3.06 -21.96 4.94
CA LEU A 123 -2.15 -20.86 5.26
C LEU A 123 -1.19 -20.53 4.11
N LYS A 124 -0.70 -21.55 3.39
CA LYS A 124 0.14 -21.36 2.20
C LYS A 124 -0.65 -20.67 1.09
N GLU A 125 -1.91 -21.05 0.89
CA GLU A 125 -2.80 -20.43 -0.08
C GLU A 125 -3.08 -18.97 0.27
N GLU A 126 -3.46 -18.70 1.52
CA GLU A 126 -3.72 -17.35 2.00
C GLU A 126 -2.50 -16.44 1.80
N LYS A 127 -1.29 -16.96 2.11
CA LYS A 127 -0.04 -16.23 1.88
C LYS A 127 0.20 -15.95 0.40
N ARG A 128 -0.08 -16.90 -0.50
CA ARG A 128 0.01 -16.72 -1.95
C ARG A 128 -0.96 -15.65 -2.44
N GLN A 129 -2.21 -15.69 -1.98
CA GLN A 129 -3.23 -14.70 -2.31
C GLN A 129 -2.86 -13.29 -1.82
N LYS A 130 -2.38 -13.17 -0.58
CA LYS A 130 -1.88 -11.89 -0.03
C LYS A 130 -0.72 -11.33 -0.86
N LEU A 131 0.22 -12.18 -1.27
CA LEU A 131 1.37 -11.75 -2.08
C LEU A 131 0.94 -11.33 -3.49
N ALA A 132 0.06 -12.11 -4.13
CA ALA A 132 -0.52 -11.79 -5.44
C ALA A 132 -1.32 -10.46 -5.38
N LYS A 133 -2.12 -10.24 -4.33
CA LYS A 133 -2.83 -8.97 -4.12
C LYS A 133 -1.86 -7.79 -3.96
N LYS A 134 -0.79 -7.95 -3.16
CA LYS A 134 0.23 -6.91 -2.99
C LYS A 134 0.94 -6.60 -4.31
N GLU A 135 1.25 -7.63 -5.10
CA GLU A 135 1.85 -7.49 -6.43
C GLU A 135 0.91 -6.77 -7.40
N ALA A 136 -0.37 -7.15 -7.45
CA ALA A 136 -1.37 -6.50 -8.29
C ALA A 136 -1.56 -5.02 -7.93
N VAL A 137 -1.56 -4.68 -6.63
CA VAL A 137 -1.59 -3.28 -6.18
C VAL A 137 -0.33 -2.53 -6.59
N ARG A 138 0.85 -3.14 -6.47
CA ARG A 138 2.12 -2.54 -6.92
C ARG A 138 2.11 -2.28 -8.43
N LYS A 139 1.73 -3.27 -9.24
CA LYS A 139 1.60 -3.13 -10.70
C LYS A 139 0.59 -2.05 -11.06
N LYS A 140 -0.57 -1.99 -10.39
CA LYS A 140 -1.56 -0.94 -10.63
C LYS A 140 -1.01 0.46 -10.33
N ARG A 141 -0.27 0.62 -9.23
CA ARG A 141 0.38 1.90 -8.88
C ARG A 141 1.43 2.30 -9.91
N GLU A 142 2.26 1.35 -10.33
CA GLU A 142 3.25 1.57 -11.40
C GLU A 142 2.57 2.06 -12.68
N LEU A 143 1.54 1.35 -13.15
CA LEU A 143 0.77 1.77 -14.33
C LEU A 143 0.13 3.16 -14.17
N THR A 144 -0.33 3.49 -12.95
CA THR A 144 -0.90 4.82 -12.67
C THR A 144 0.18 5.90 -12.71
N ASN A 145 1.36 5.63 -12.15
CA ASN A 145 2.49 6.55 -12.17
C ASN A 145 3.05 6.75 -13.59
N LEU A 146 2.96 5.72 -14.45
CA LEU A 146 3.29 5.81 -15.88
C LEU A 146 2.18 6.46 -16.71
N GLY A 147 1.14 7.02 -16.08
CA GLY A 147 0.07 7.72 -16.77
C GLY A 147 -0.79 6.84 -17.68
N LYS A 148 -0.89 5.53 -17.42
CA LYS A 148 -1.65 4.61 -18.29
C LYS A 148 -3.11 5.08 -18.44
N PRO A 149 -3.60 5.27 -19.68
CA PRO A 149 -4.97 5.71 -19.95
C PRO A 149 -6.03 4.86 -19.25
N LYS A 150 -7.05 5.52 -18.68
CA LYS A 150 -8.20 4.84 -18.09
C LYS A 150 -9.06 4.24 -19.21
N ARG A 151 -9.59 3.05 -18.93
CA ARG A 151 -10.50 2.32 -19.84
C ARG A 151 -11.69 3.20 -20.27
N PRO A 152 -12.24 2.97 -21.48
CA PRO A 152 -13.33 3.78 -21.97
C PRO A 152 -14.56 3.62 -21.08
N ARG A 153 -15.23 4.73 -20.80
CA ARG A 153 -16.45 4.79 -20.01
C ARG A 153 -17.62 4.28 -20.83
N THR A 154 -18.49 3.51 -20.18
CA THR A 154 -19.76 3.08 -20.78
C THR A 154 -20.81 4.17 -20.62
N ALA A 155 -21.87 4.14 -21.43
CA ALA A 155 -22.96 5.11 -21.37
C ALA A 155 -23.57 5.21 -19.95
N VAL A 156 -23.77 4.05 -19.29
CA VAL A 156 -24.25 4.01 -17.91
C VAL A 156 -23.25 4.64 -16.95
N ASN A 157 -21.93 4.45 -17.13
CA ASN A 157 -20.94 5.09 -16.26
C ASN A 157 -20.91 6.60 -16.42
N ILE A 158 -21.09 7.11 -17.64
CA ILE A 158 -21.16 8.54 -17.92
C ILE A 158 -22.41 9.12 -17.23
N PHE A 159 -23.59 8.55 -17.50
CA PHE A 159 -24.84 8.90 -16.83
C PHE A 159 -24.71 8.86 -15.31
N MET A 160 -24.21 7.76 -14.75
CA MET A 160 -24.06 7.61 -13.29
C MET A 160 -23.11 8.64 -12.69
N THR A 161 -22.09 9.12 -13.42
CA THR A 161 -21.15 10.12 -12.90
C THR A 161 -21.78 11.51 -12.90
N GLU A 162 -22.48 11.86 -13.98
CA GLU A 162 -23.17 13.14 -14.16
C GLU A 162 -24.30 13.34 -13.14
N HIS A 163 -25.06 12.28 -12.86
CA HIS A 163 -26.21 12.31 -11.96
C HIS A 163 -25.87 11.90 -10.52
N PHE A 164 -24.60 11.65 -10.19
CA PHE A 164 -24.21 11.10 -8.88
C PHE A 164 -24.46 12.05 -7.71
N GLU A 165 -24.15 13.33 -7.91
CA GLU A 165 -24.25 14.37 -6.87
C GLU A 165 -25.72 14.62 -6.51
N GLU A 166 -26.59 14.63 -7.53
CA GLU A 166 -28.03 14.88 -7.45
C GLU A 166 -28.82 13.65 -6.96
N ALA A 167 -28.24 12.46 -7.01
CA ALA A 167 -28.93 11.23 -6.60
C ALA A 167 -29.31 11.22 -5.11
N GLU A 168 -30.54 10.82 -4.83
CA GLU A 168 -31.03 10.58 -3.47
C GLU A 168 -30.44 9.30 -2.87
N GLY A 169 -30.09 9.36 -1.58
CA GLY A 169 -29.53 8.22 -0.85
C GLY A 169 -28.51 8.66 0.19
N LYS A 170 -28.49 7.98 1.34
CA LYS A 170 -27.54 8.27 2.43
C LYS A 170 -26.20 7.60 2.17
N THR A 171 -26.22 6.49 1.43
CA THR A 171 -25.02 5.74 1.07
C THR A 171 -24.74 5.78 -0.42
N MET A 172 -23.46 5.66 -0.79
CA MET A 172 -23.04 5.58 -2.19
C MET A 172 -23.73 4.43 -2.95
N VAL A 173 -24.01 3.33 -2.24
CA VAL A 173 -24.66 2.13 -2.79
C VAL A 173 -26.13 2.41 -3.10
N GLU A 174 -26.84 3.10 -2.20
CA GLU A 174 -28.24 3.51 -2.43
C GLU A 174 -28.34 4.46 -3.63
N LYS A 175 -27.49 5.49 -3.68
CA LYS A 175 -27.41 6.43 -4.81
C LYS A 175 -27.18 5.70 -6.13
N SER A 176 -26.19 4.81 -6.19
CA SER A 176 -25.91 4.03 -7.41
C SER A 176 -27.09 3.14 -7.82
N LYS A 177 -27.79 2.53 -6.85
CA LYS A 177 -28.97 1.71 -7.15
C LYS A 177 -30.10 2.55 -7.74
N ALA A 178 -30.42 3.70 -7.14
CA ALA A 178 -31.44 4.62 -7.63
C ALA A 178 -31.14 5.08 -9.06
N LEU A 179 -29.89 5.48 -9.34
CA LEU A 179 -29.47 5.87 -10.69
C LEU A 179 -29.57 4.74 -11.70
N LEU A 180 -29.25 3.49 -11.32
CA LEU A 180 -29.41 2.35 -12.21
C LEU A 180 -30.88 2.09 -12.54
N ASP A 181 -31.79 2.32 -11.61
CA ASP A 181 -33.22 2.17 -11.85
C ASP A 181 -33.75 3.30 -12.75
N ILE A 182 -33.27 4.55 -12.55
CA ILE A 182 -33.55 5.66 -13.47
C ILE A 182 -33.03 5.34 -14.88
N TRP A 183 -31.77 4.90 -15.01
CA TRP A 183 -31.19 4.52 -16.29
C TRP A 183 -32.01 3.45 -17.02
N LYS A 184 -32.52 2.44 -16.30
CA LYS A 184 -33.38 1.42 -16.90
C LYS A 184 -34.66 2.05 -17.46
N SER A 185 -35.26 3.00 -16.74
CA SER A 185 -36.51 3.67 -17.13
C SER A 185 -36.36 4.66 -18.29
N LEU A 186 -35.15 5.16 -18.59
CA LEU A 186 -34.91 6.06 -19.71
C LEU A 186 -35.29 5.43 -21.06
N ASN A 187 -35.89 6.22 -21.94
CA ASN A 187 -36.22 5.80 -23.30
C ASN A 187 -34.99 5.86 -24.24
N ALA A 188 -35.15 5.39 -25.48
CA ALA A 188 -34.06 5.31 -26.45
C ALA A 188 -33.45 6.69 -26.79
N ALA A 189 -34.29 7.72 -26.94
CA ALA A 189 -33.83 9.08 -27.27
C ALA A 189 -32.99 9.68 -26.14
N GLN A 190 -33.42 9.52 -24.88
CA GLN A 190 -32.68 9.96 -23.71
C GLN A 190 -31.34 9.21 -23.55
N LYS A 191 -31.34 7.91 -23.84
CA LYS A 191 -30.11 7.09 -23.80
C LYS A 191 -29.14 7.43 -24.94
N GLN A 192 -29.63 7.94 -26.07
CA GLN A 192 -28.82 8.16 -27.27
C GLN A 192 -27.66 9.14 -27.03
N VAL A 193 -27.86 10.19 -26.25
CA VAL A 193 -26.80 11.16 -25.91
C VAL A 193 -25.65 10.45 -25.17
N TYR A 194 -25.97 9.64 -24.15
CA TYR A 194 -24.96 8.89 -23.40
C TYR A 194 -24.29 7.79 -24.23
N LEU A 195 -25.03 7.17 -25.15
CA LEU A 195 -24.47 6.20 -26.09
C LEU A 195 -23.44 6.87 -27.00
N GLN A 196 -23.74 8.07 -27.51
CA GLN A 196 -22.79 8.83 -28.32
C GLN A 196 -21.55 9.21 -27.51
N LEU A 197 -21.71 9.77 -26.31
CA LEU A 197 -20.59 10.10 -25.42
C LEU A 197 -19.70 8.88 -25.12
N ALA A 198 -20.30 7.70 -24.97
CA ALA A 198 -19.55 6.46 -24.77
C ALA A 198 -18.80 6.01 -26.04
N GLN A 199 -19.27 6.32 -27.24
CA GLN A 199 -18.51 6.09 -28.46
C GLN A 199 -17.33 7.07 -28.56
N ASP A 200 -17.55 8.34 -28.25
CA ASP A 200 -16.51 9.36 -28.26
C ASP A 200 -15.40 9.01 -27.23
N ASP A 201 -15.77 8.52 -26.04
CA ASP A 201 -14.80 8.09 -25.02
C ASP A 201 -14.00 6.83 -25.45
N LYS A 202 -14.57 5.97 -26.32
CA LYS A 202 -13.80 4.89 -26.96
C LYS A 202 -12.79 5.41 -27.95
N ILE A 203 -13.10 6.47 -28.70
CA ILE A 203 -12.16 7.12 -29.62
C ILE A 203 -11.01 7.71 -28.80
N ARG A 204 -11.33 8.54 -27.80
CA ARG A 204 -10.36 9.08 -26.83
C ARG A 204 -9.42 7.99 -26.29
N TYR A 205 -9.98 6.90 -25.77
CA TYR A 205 -9.16 5.80 -25.22
C TYR A 205 -8.26 5.16 -26.28
N LYS A 206 -8.74 4.97 -27.51
CA LYS A 206 -7.94 4.38 -28.60
C LYS A 206 -6.73 5.25 -28.94
N ASP A 207 -6.92 6.56 -28.99
CA ASP A 207 -5.84 7.50 -29.31
C ASP A 207 -4.84 7.58 -28.15
N GLU A 208 -5.34 7.79 -26.93
CA GLU A 208 -4.49 7.86 -25.73
C GLU A 208 -3.69 6.56 -25.51
N ILE A 209 -4.33 5.39 -25.65
CA ILE A 209 -3.63 4.11 -25.42
C ILE A 209 -2.59 3.84 -26.50
N LYS A 210 -2.81 4.31 -27.73
CA LYS A 210 -1.84 4.17 -28.82
C LYS A 210 -0.60 5.01 -28.51
N SER A 211 -0.77 6.30 -28.23
CA SER A 211 0.35 7.18 -27.87
C SER A 211 1.07 6.72 -26.60
N TRP A 212 0.35 6.19 -25.62
CA TRP A 212 0.95 5.62 -24.42
C TRP A 212 1.77 4.36 -24.71
N GLU A 213 1.28 3.46 -25.57
CA GLU A 213 2.02 2.25 -25.96
C GLU A 213 3.29 2.59 -26.75
N GLU A 214 3.24 3.56 -27.67
CA GLU A 214 4.40 4.09 -28.39
C GLU A 214 5.43 4.66 -27.41
N HIS A 215 5.00 5.47 -26.43
CA HIS A 215 5.88 6.00 -25.40
C HIS A 215 6.50 4.90 -24.51
N MET A 216 5.76 3.85 -24.16
CA MET A 216 6.32 2.72 -23.41
C MET A 216 7.35 1.95 -24.24
N GLN A 217 7.19 1.87 -25.56
CA GLN A 217 8.17 1.27 -26.45
C GLN A 217 9.48 2.07 -26.47
N GLU A 218 9.40 3.41 -26.55
CA GLU A 218 10.56 4.30 -26.49
C GLU A 218 11.34 4.16 -25.16
N LEU A 219 10.62 3.95 -24.05
CA LEU A 219 11.22 3.70 -22.74
C LEU A 219 11.72 2.25 -22.55
N GLY A 220 11.61 1.38 -23.56
CA GLY A 220 12.00 -0.03 -23.50
C GLY A 220 11.11 -0.89 -22.60
N ARG A 221 9.90 -0.43 -22.27
CA ARG A 221 8.90 -1.11 -21.43
C ARG A 221 7.85 -1.86 -22.25
N GLU A 222 8.33 -2.63 -23.22
CA GLU A 222 7.48 -3.43 -24.12
C GLU A 222 6.64 -4.48 -23.37
N ASP A 223 7.07 -4.88 -22.16
CA ASP A 223 6.32 -5.76 -21.25
C ASP A 223 4.91 -5.23 -20.91
N LEU A 224 4.70 -3.92 -21.06
CA LEU A 224 3.45 -3.24 -20.71
C LEU A 224 2.49 -3.01 -21.90
N ILE A 225 2.96 -3.28 -23.13
CA ILE A 225 2.20 -3.10 -24.37
C ILE A 225 1.22 -4.28 -24.55
N ARG A 226 0.02 -4.01 -25.06
CA ARG A 226 -0.93 -5.09 -25.34
C ARG A 226 -0.37 -6.00 -26.43
N ARG A 227 -0.29 -7.30 -26.14
CA ARG A 227 0.01 -8.29 -27.18
C ARG A 227 -1.10 -8.25 -28.23
N LYS A 228 -0.73 -8.03 -29.50
CA LYS A 228 -1.66 -8.28 -30.60
C LYS A 228 -1.95 -9.78 -30.60
N ALA A 229 -3.21 -10.16 -30.40
CA ALA A 229 -3.62 -11.52 -30.66
C ALA A 229 -3.34 -11.80 -32.14
N ALA A 230 -2.31 -12.60 -32.43
CA ALA A 230 -2.15 -13.16 -33.75
C ALA A 230 -3.43 -13.98 -34.00
N GLY A 231 -4.29 -13.48 -34.89
CA GLY A 231 -5.46 -14.22 -35.33
C GLY A 231 -4.98 -15.52 -35.94
N VAL A 232 -5.12 -16.63 -35.22
CA VAL A 232 -4.99 -17.96 -35.79
C VAL A 232 -6.17 -18.12 -36.75
N LYS A 233 -6.00 -17.68 -38.00
CA LYS A 233 -6.81 -18.14 -39.12
C LYS A 233 -6.51 -19.64 -39.26
N ARG A 234 -7.29 -20.50 -38.63
CA ARG A 234 -7.40 -21.90 -39.05
C ARG A 234 -7.95 -21.86 -40.47
N GLN A 235 -7.10 -22.02 -41.48
CA GLN A 235 -7.53 -22.45 -42.79
C GLN A 235 -8.23 -23.80 -42.59
N LYS A 236 -9.56 -23.82 -42.70
CA LYS A 236 -10.28 -25.05 -43.03
C LYS A 236 -9.99 -25.29 -44.50
N GLU A 237 -8.98 -26.12 -44.79
CA GLU A 237 -8.92 -26.76 -46.11
C GLU A 237 -10.13 -27.68 -46.22
N GLY A 238 -11.02 -27.34 -47.14
CA GLY A 238 -12.07 -28.22 -47.60
C GLY A 238 -11.47 -29.28 -48.50
N GLY A 239 -11.54 -30.53 -48.06
CA GLY A 239 -11.44 -31.71 -48.92
C GLY A 239 -12.78 -32.43 -48.90
N GLN A 240 -13.56 -32.30 -49.97
CA GLN A 240 -14.73 -33.13 -50.27
C GLN A 240 -14.32 -34.26 -51.24
N GLY A 241 -14.79 -35.48 -50.96
CA GLY A 241 -14.82 -36.64 -51.85
C GLY A 241 -14.00 -37.82 -51.31
N ASN A 242 -14.51 -39.03 -51.07
CA ASN A 242 -15.83 -39.67 -51.19
C ASN A 242 -15.79 -40.95 -50.30
N PRO A 243 -16.91 -41.63 -49.96
CA PRO A 243 -16.97 -42.70 -48.97
C PRO A 243 -16.81 -44.09 -49.59
N GLU A 244 -16.13 -45.02 -48.92
CA GLU A 244 -16.37 -46.45 -49.16
C GLU A 244 -15.95 -47.35 -47.98
N SER A 245 -16.92 -48.19 -47.59
CA SER A 245 -16.83 -49.53 -46.96
C SER A 245 -16.03 -49.77 -45.65
N ASN A 246 -16.80 -49.76 -44.55
CA ASN A 246 -16.70 -50.77 -43.46
C ASN A 246 -17.08 -52.16 -44.04
N PRO A 247 -16.80 -53.35 -43.45
CA PRO A 247 -16.47 -53.60 -42.04
C PRO A 247 -15.41 -54.68 -41.74
N LEU A 248 -14.96 -54.76 -40.47
CA LEU A 248 -15.06 -55.95 -39.59
C LEU A 248 -14.14 -55.85 -38.37
N LYS A 249 -14.75 -55.97 -37.18
CA LYS A 249 -14.08 -56.37 -35.92
C LYS A 249 -13.62 -57.84 -36.03
N PRO A 250 -12.66 -58.28 -35.21
CA PRO A 250 -13.07 -59.14 -34.11
C PRO A 250 -12.29 -58.99 -32.78
N ARG A 251 -13.06 -59.26 -31.72
CA ARG A 251 -12.78 -59.65 -30.31
C ARG A 251 -11.64 -58.99 -29.54
#